data_AF-A0A6H1KHK1-F1
#
_entry.id   AF-A0A6H1KHK1-F1
#
_cell.length_a   1.000
_cell.length_b   1.000
_cell.length_c   1.000
_cell.angle_alpha   90.00
_cell.angle_beta   90.00
_cell.angle_gamma   90.00
#
_symmetry.space_group_name_H-M   'P 1'
#
loop_
_entity.id
_entity.type
_entity.pdbx_description
1 polymer ?
#
loop_
_entity_poly.entity_id
_entity_poly.type
_entity_poly.pdbx_seq_one_letter_code
_entity_poly.pdbx_strand_id
1 'polypeptide(L)'
;MQEAIKFTDHAEDYLDAARRLAGQARLSLDVPPTVADVVNELRAFATAQQGLGGLPAIWAVEDSILVPSASGDRDLAEEGLQLARDLVKKWPKHRLPLDWVGEEVWITSLRKSADNAEDLRAIVESQVRAHKLAKIRQN
;
A
#
# COMPACT_ATOMS: atom_id res chain seq x y z
N MET A 1 -23.18 9.22 -30.00
CA MET A 1 -23.42 7.85 -29.52
C MET A 1 -22.07 7.33 -29.06
N GLN A 2 -21.77 7.38 -27.76
CA GLN A 2 -20.51 6.85 -27.24
C GLN A 2 -20.65 5.33 -27.18
N GLU A 3 -19.94 4.62 -28.05
CA GLU A 3 -19.79 3.17 -27.93
C GLU A 3 -19.11 2.87 -26.59
N ALA A 4 -19.83 2.15 -25.73
CA ALA A 4 -19.27 1.64 -24.51
C ALA A 4 -18.29 0.51 -24.88
N ILE A 5 -17.02 0.84 -25.02
CA ILE A 5 -15.93 -0.14 -25.15
C ILE A 5 -16.02 -1.05 -23.92
N LYS A 6 -16.19 -2.36 -24.12
CA LYS A 6 -16.18 -3.31 -23.00
C LYS A 6 -14.77 -3.39 -22.44
N PHE A 7 -14.64 -3.38 -21.12
CA PHE A 7 -13.34 -3.44 -20.44
C PHE A 7 -12.54 -4.70 -20.82
N THR A 8 -13.22 -5.79 -21.18
CA THR A 8 -12.62 -7.04 -21.67
C THR A 8 -11.85 -6.88 -22.97
N ASP A 9 -12.26 -5.95 -23.83
CA ASP A 9 -11.73 -5.83 -25.19
C ASP A 9 -10.47 -4.92 -25.19
N HIS A 10 -10.23 -4.21 -24.09
CA HIS A 10 -9.13 -3.24 -23.97
C HIS A 10 -7.73 -3.88 -24.02
N ALA A 11 -7.56 -5.10 -23.50
CA ALA A 11 -6.29 -5.81 -23.56
C ALA A 11 -5.98 -6.35 -24.97
N GLU A 12 -7.03 -6.69 -25.73
CA GLU A 12 -6.91 -7.17 -27.11
C GLU A 12 -6.69 -6.00 -28.08
N ASP A 13 -7.45 -4.90 -27.90
CA ASP A 13 -7.37 -3.69 -28.72
C ASP A 13 -6.06 -2.90 -28.50
N TYR A 14 -5.46 -3.00 -27.32
CA TYR A 14 -4.23 -2.28 -26.93
C TYR A 14 -3.12 -3.20 -26.41
N LEU A 15 -2.94 -4.34 -27.08
CA LEU A 15 -1.97 -5.37 -26.71
C LEU A 15 -0.56 -4.82 -26.42
N ASP A 16 -0.08 -3.88 -27.24
CA ASP A 16 1.25 -3.28 -27.05
C ASP A 16 1.32 -2.39 -25.81
N ALA A 17 0.25 -1.66 -25.49
CA ALA A 17 0.19 -0.86 -24.26
C ALA A 17 0.10 -1.77 -23.03
N ALA A 18 -0.72 -2.82 -23.10
CA ALA A 18 -0.84 -3.83 -22.05
C ALA A 18 0.51 -4.52 -21.77
N ARG A 19 1.24 -4.92 -22.82
CA ARG A 19 2.59 -5.51 -22.69
C ARG A 19 3.59 -4.55 -22.08
N ARG A 20 3.58 -3.27 -22.48
CA ARG A 20 4.48 -2.25 -21.90
C ARG A 20 4.17 -2.03 -20.43
N LEU A 21 2.90 -1.95 -20.06
CA LEU A 21 2.47 -1.80 -18.67
C LEU A 21 2.90 -3.01 -17.84
N ALA A 22 2.65 -4.23 -18.33
CA ALA A 22 3.08 -5.45 -17.68
C ALA A 22 4.61 -5.50 -17.49
N GLY A 23 5.39 -5.07 -18.49
CA GLY A 23 6.85 -4.99 -18.38
C GLY A 23 7.37 -3.91 -17.43
N GLN A 24 6.55 -2.93 -17.05
CA GLN A 24 6.89 -1.86 -16.10
C GLN A 24 6.35 -2.14 -14.68
N ALA A 25 5.37 -3.01 -14.55
CA ALA A 25 4.76 -3.35 -13.29
C ALA A 25 5.76 -4.11 -12.39
N ARG A 26 5.80 -3.74 -11.11
CA ARG A 26 6.60 -4.46 -10.11
C ARG A 26 5.95 -5.74 -9.61
N LEU A 27 4.62 -5.75 -9.61
CA LEU A 27 3.80 -6.91 -9.32
C LEU A 27 3.24 -7.48 -10.63
N SER A 28 3.03 -8.79 -10.67
CA SER A 28 2.36 -9.44 -11.78
C SER A 28 0.96 -8.85 -11.98
N LEU A 29 0.61 -8.60 -13.24
CA LEU A 29 -0.76 -8.24 -13.63
C LEU A 29 -1.58 -9.48 -14.05
N ASP A 30 -0.92 -10.62 -14.24
CA ASP A 30 -1.55 -11.88 -14.68
C ASP A 30 -2.11 -12.68 -13.50
N VAL A 31 -1.52 -12.50 -12.31
CA VAL A 31 -1.92 -13.21 -11.09
C VAL A 31 -2.23 -12.18 -10.01
N PRO A 32 -3.39 -12.26 -9.34
CA PRO A 32 -3.70 -11.35 -8.23
C PRO A 32 -2.62 -11.44 -7.14
N PRO A 33 -2.01 -10.31 -6.74
CA PRO A 33 -0.97 -10.31 -5.71
C PRO A 33 -1.57 -10.62 -4.33
N THR A 34 -0.76 -11.25 -3.48
CA THR A 34 -1.11 -11.42 -2.06
C THR A 34 -0.91 -10.10 -1.30
N VAL A 35 -1.46 -10.00 -0.09
CA VAL A 35 -1.17 -8.87 0.81
C VAL A 35 0.34 -8.75 1.07
N ALA A 36 1.02 -9.88 1.26
CA ALA A 36 2.46 -9.91 1.48
C ALA A 36 3.24 -9.33 0.28
N ASP A 37 2.85 -9.67 -0.95
CA ASP A 37 3.49 -9.13 -2.16
C ASP A 37 3.38 -7.60 -2.23
N VAL A 38 2.18 -7.08 -1.99
CA VAL A 38 1.92 -5.63 -1.97
C VAL A 38 2.73 -4.93 -0.87
N VAL A 39 2.72 -5.49 0.33
CA VAL A 39 3.47 -4.94 1.48
C VAL A 39 4.97 -4.94 1.20
N ASN A 40 5.51 -6.01 0.62
CA ASN A 40 6.93 -6.10 0.28
C ASN A 40 7.35 -5.04 -0.75
N GLU A 41 6.52 -4.78 -1.77
CA GLU A 41 6.78 -3.72 -2.74
C GLU A 41 6.70 -2.32 -2.14
N LEU A 42 5.76 -2.07 -1.22
CA LEU A 42 5.69 -0.80 -0.48
C LEU A 42 6.96 -0.55 0.35
N ARG A 43 7.46 -1.59 1.04
CA ARG A 43 8.71 -1.53 1.82
C ARG A 43 9.93 -1.30 0.92
N ALA A 44 10.00 -2.01 -0.20
CA ALA A 44 11.07 -1.85 -1.18
C ALA A 44 11.08 -0.42 -1.75
N PHE A 45 9.91 0.11 -2.09
CA PHE A 45 9.75 1.50 -2.51
C PHE A 45 10.20 2.50 -1.43
N ALA A 46 9.74 2.34 -0.18
CA ALA A 46 10.10 3.24 0.92
C ALA A 46 11.61 3.25 1.19
N THR A 47 12.24 2.08 1.14
CA THR A 47 13.69 1.91 1.32
C THR A 47 14.47 2.54 0.16
N ALA A 48 14.02 2.33 -1.08
CA ALA A 48 14.66 2.91 -2.27
C ALA A 48 14.57 4.44 -2.28
N GLN A 49 13.42 5.02 -1.92
CA GLN A 49 13.27 6.47 -1.80
C GLN A 49 14.28 7.07 -0.82
N GLN A 50 14.49 6.40 0.31
CA GLN A 50 15.48 6.83 1.29
C GLN A 50 16.92 6.75 0.74
N GLY A 51 17.26 5.66 0.05
CA GLY A 51 18.59 5.48 -0.55
C GLY A 51 18.94 6.53 -1.61
N LEU A 52 17.93 7.09 -2.28
CA LEU A 52 18.08 8.12 -3.31
C LEU A 52 18.06 9.56 -2.73
N GLY A 53 17.94 9.71 -1.40
CA GLY A 53 17.75 11.03 -0.78
C GLY A 53 16.42 11.69 -1.15
N GLY A 54 15.43 10.88 -1.52
CA GLY A 54 14.07 11.30 -1.86
C GLY A 54 13.28 11.80 -0.65
N LEU A 55 12.02 12.16 -0.89
CA LEU A 55 11.12 12.53 0.19
C LEU A 55 10.80 11.31 1.07
N PRO A 56 10.60 11.51 2.39
CA PRO A 56 10.09 10.47 3.28
C PRO A 56 8.85 9.80 2.72
N ALA A 57 8.93 8.49 2.45
CA ALA A 57 7.81 7.70 1.93
C ALA A 57 6.84 7.30 3.06
N ILE A 58 6.34 8.29 3.82
CA ILE A 58 5.56 8.09 5.05
C ILE A 58 4.41 7.12 4.80
N TRP A 59 3.63 7.34 3.74
CA TRP A 59 2.39 6.61 3.50
C TRP A 59 2.66 5.15 3.15
N ALA A 60 3.70 4.89 2.35
CA ALA A 60 4.11 3.53 2.03
C ALA A 60 4.55 2.77 3.28
N VAL A 61 5.19 3.46 4.24
CA VAL A 61 5.56 2.86 5.52
C VAL A 61 4.32 2.59 6.39
N GLU A 62 3.39 3.54 6.49
CA GLU A 62 2.13 3.35 7.23
C GLU A 62 1.32 2.18 6.66
N ASP A 63 1.12 2.13 5.34
CA ASP A 63 0.38 1.07 4.67
C ASP A 63 1.05 -0.29 4.84
N SER A 64 2.40 -0.34 4.88
CA SER A 64 3.15 -1.58 5.15
C SER A 64 2.95 -2.17 6.56
N ILE A 65 2.23 -1.45 7.43
CA ILE A 65 1.86 -1.83 8.81
C ILE A 65 0.35 -2.06 8.91
N LEU A 66 -0.45 -1.09 8.44
CA LEU A 66 -1.90 -1.09 8.66
C LEU A 66 -2.62 -2.10 7.77
N VAL A 67 -2.18 -2.27 6.52
CA VAL A 67 -2.74 -3.27 5.59
C VAL A 67 -2.59 -4.70 6.13
N PRO A 68 -1.39 -5.18 6.53
CA PRO A 68 -1.25 -6.53 7.07
C PRO A 68 -1.98 -6.71 8.41
N SER A 69 -2.03 -5.68 9.26
CA SER A 69 -2.84 -5.73 10.49
C SER A 69 -4.34 -5.94 10.17
N ALA A 70 -4.89 -5.19 9.22
CA ALA A 70 -6.29 -5.34 8.80
C ALA A 70 -6.59 -6.74 8.24
N SER A 71 -5.62 -7.36 7.54
CA SER A 71 -5.72 -8.74 7.05
C SER A 71 -5.50 -9.80 8.14
N GLY A 72 -5.08 -9.40 9.35
CA GLY A 72 -4.82 -10.29 10.48
C GLY A 72 -3.40 -10.87 10.52
N ASP A 73 -2.50 -10.40 9.66
CA ASP A 73 -1.10 -10.81 9.63
C ASP A 73 -0.26 -9.92 10.56
N ARG A 74 -0.20 -10.32 11.84
CA ARG A 74 0.46 -9.55 12.90
C ARG A 74 1.97 -9.55 12.75
N ASP A 75 2.55 -10.65 12.29
CA ASP A 75 4.01 -10.77 12.13
C ASP A 75 4.47 -9.83 11.03
N LEU A 76 3.76 -9.84 9.89
CA LEU A 76 4.02 -8.90 8.81
C LEU A 76 3.81 -7.45 9.28
N ALA A 77 2.79 -7.14 10.09
CA ALA A 77 2.62 -5.79 10.64
C ALA A 77 3.77 -5.35 11.56
N GLU A 78 4.30 -6.23 12.42
CA GLU A 78 5.41 -5.90 13.32
C GLU A 78 6.73 -5.67 12.56
N GLU A 79 6.99 -6.42 11.49
CA GLU A 79 8.11 -6.12 10.59
C GLU A 79 8.01 -4.71 9.99
N GLY A 80 6.80 -4.29 9.62
CA GLY A 80 6.55 -2.92 9.15
C GLY A 80 6.84 -1.88 10.22
N LEU A 81 6.45 -2.13 11.47
CA LEU A 81 6.74 -1.25 12.61
C LEU A 81 8.24 -1.14 12.86
N GLN A 82 8.97 -2.25 12.72
CA GLN A 82 10.43 -2.25 12.83
C GLN A 82 11.06 -1.42 11.70
N LEU A 83 10.63 -1.61 10.45
CA LEU A 83 11.08 -0.81 9.33
C LEU A 83 10.81 0.69 9.55
N ALA A 84 9.64 1.05 10.07
CA ALA A 84 9.28 2.42 10.36
C ALA A 84 10.25 3.07 11.35
N ARG A 85 10.60 2.38 12.44
CA ARG A 85 11.61 2.83 13.41
C ARG A 85 12.99 3.05 12.78
N ASP A 86 13.36 2.22 11.80
CA ASP A 86 14.67 2.31 11.17
C ASP A 86 14.75 3.43 10.11
N LEU A 87 13.64 3.68 9.39
CA LEU A 87 13.57 4.72 8.36
C LEU A 87 13.40 6.12 8.96
N VAL A 88 12.51 6.28 9.95
CA VAL A 88 12.19 7.60 10.53
C VAL A 88 13.41 8.29 11.14
N LYS A 89 14.32 7.52 11.76
CA LYS A 89 15.59 8.03 12.30
C LYS A 89 16.50 8.63 11.24
N LYS A 90 16.34 8.21 9.99
CA LYS A 90 17.16 8.61 8.85
C LYS A 90 16.46 9.65 7.98
N TRP A 91 15.18 9.92 8.22
CA TRP A 91 14.44 10.88 7.41
C TRP A 91 14.95 12.31 7.61
N PRO A 92 15.15 13.06 6.52
CA PRO A 92 15.52 14.46 6.62
C PRO A 92 14.39 15.26 7.27
N LYS A 93 14.60 15.71 8.52
CA LYS A 93 13.57 16.39 9.33
C LYS A 93 12.94 17.61 8.64
N HIS A 94 13.70 18.32 7.80
CA HIS A 94 13.23 19.47 7.03
C HIS A 94 12.33 19.10 5.83
N ARG A 95 12.20 17.82 5.50
CA ARG A 95 11.32 17.30 4.44
C ARG A 95 10.07 16.62 4.99
N LEU A 96 9.92 16.55 6.31
CA LEU A 96 8.72 16.02 6.93
C LEU A 96 7.55 17.00 6.76
N PRO A 97 6.30 16.52 6.76
CA PRO A 97 5.13 17.38 6.77
C PRO A 97 5.19 18.45 7.87
N LEU A 98 4.58 19.61 7.64
CA LEU A 98 4.57 20.71 8.63
C LEU A 98 3.84 20.31 9.91
N ASP A 99 2.87 19.42 9.81
CA ASP A 99 2.08 18.83 10.88
C ASP A 99 2.70 17.54 11.45
N TRP A 100 3.98 17.28 11.16
CA TRP A 100 4.66 16.08 11.66
C TRP A 100 4.64 16.01 13.19
N VAL A 101 4.03 14.96 13.71
CA VAL A 101 3.76 14.78 15.15
C VAL A 101 4.99 14.32 15.96
N GLY A 102 6.12 14.06 15.30
CA GLY A 102 7.33 13.52 15.91
C GLY A 102 7.40 11.99 15.85
N GLU A 103 8.62 11.45 15.85
CA GLU A 103 8.90 10.01 15.67
C GLU A 103 8.14 9.13 16.68
N GLU A 104 8.30 9.38 17.98
CA GLU A 104 7.69 8.54 19.03
C GLU A 104 6.17 8.57 19.01
N VAL A 105 5.60 9.76 18.79
CA VAL A 105 4.14 9.94 18.71
C VAL A 105 3.58 9.21 17.49
N TRP A 106 4.26 9.33 16.35
CA TRP A 106 3.88 8.66 15.12
C TRP A 106 3.95 7.13 15.25
N ILE A 107 5.07 6.59 15.73
CA ILE A 107 5.24 5.13 15.92
C ILE A 107 4.23 4.57 16.94
N THR A 108 3.98 5.29 18.03
CA THR A 108 2.99 4.88 19.04
C THR A 108 1.57 4.90 18.47
N SER A 109 1.23 5.90 17.68
CA SER A 109 -0.05 5.97 16.96
C SER A 109 -0.22 4.79 16.00
N LEU A 110 0.81 4.46 15.22
CA LEU A 110 0.79 3.33 14.30
C LEU A 110 0.62 1.99 15.02
N ARG A 111 1.37 1.77 16.12
CA ARG A 111 1.21 0.56 16.93
C ARG A 111 -0.21 0.45 17.47
N LYS A 112 -0.75 1.53 18.05
CA LYS A 112 -2.12 1.55 18.58
C LYS A 112 -3.16 1.21 17.50
N SER A 113 -3.00 1.76 16.30
CA SER A 113 -3.89 1.45 15.18
C SER A 113 -3.73 -0.01 14.72
N ALA A 114 -2.50 -0.50 14.61
CA ALA A 114 -2.21 -1.88 14.21
C ALA A 114 -2.70 -2.92 15.24
N ASP A 115 -2.74 -2.58 16.52
CA ASP A 115 -3.32 -3.44 17.57
C ASP A 115 -4.85 -3.48 17.49
N ASN A 116 -5.48 -2.53 16.79
CA ASN A 116 -6.93 -2.46 16.59
C ASN A 116 -7.35 -2.98 15.20
N ALA A 117 -7.00 -4.23 14.92
CA ALA A 117 -7.28 -4.88 13.64
C ALA A 117 -8.78 -4.99 13.32
N GLU A 118 -9.65 -5.06 14.33
CA GLU A 118 -11.10 -5.14 14.14
C GLU A 118 -11.66 -3.86 13.53
N ASP A 119 -11.31 -2.69 14.08
CA ASP A 119 -11.74 -1.40 13.53
C ASP A 119 -11.16 -1.17 12.13
N LEU A 120 -9.90 -1.54 11.91
CA LEU A 120 -9.28 -1.47 10.57
C LEU A 120 -10.05 -2.33 9.56
N ARG A 121 -10.41 -3.56 9.93
CA ARG A 121 -11.21 -4.44 9.08
C ARG A 121 -12.60 -3.87 8.81
N ALA A 122 -13.25 -3.30 9.82
CA ALA A 122 -14.55 -2.65 9.67
C ALA A 122 -14.50 -1.47 8.68
N ILE A 123 -13.42 -0.68 8.72
CA ILE A 123 -13.16 0.39 7.75
C ILE A 123 -13.03 -0.20 6.33
N VAL A 124 -12.20 -1.23 6.15
CA VAL A 124 -12.01 -1.87 4.84
C VAL A 124 -13.34 -2.40 4.29
N GLU A 125 -14.12 -3.11 5.12
CA GLU A 125 -15.43 -3.62 4.71
C GLU A 125 -16.42 -2.50 4.34
N SER A 126 -16.39 -1.39 5.09
CA SER A 126 -17.19 -0.21 4.77
C SER A 126 -16.83 0.36 3.40
N GLN A 127 -15.53 0.48 3.10
CA GLN A 127 -15.04 0.94 1.79
C GLN A 127 -15.42 -0.03 0.66
N VAL A 128 -15.30 -1.34 0.88
CA VAL A 128 -15.74 -2.36 -0.09
C VAL A 128 -17.22 -2.21 -0.43
N ARG A 129 -18.07 -1.93 0.57
CA ARG A 129 -19.50 -1.67 0.35
C ARG A 129 -19.74 -0.35 -0.38
N ALA A 130 -19.13 0.74 0.09
CA ALA A 130 -19.31 2.09 -0.47
C ALA A 130 -18.91 2.15 -1.95
N HIS A 131 -17.81 1.49 -2.31
CA HIS A 131 -17.29 1.44 -3.66
C HIS A 131 -17.79 0.26 -4.49
N LYS A 132 -18.73 -0.55 -3.95
CA LYS A 132 -19.34 -1.71 -4.63
C LYS A 132 -18.30 -2.73 -5.15
N LEU A 133 -17.16 -2.84 -4.45
CA LEU A 133 -16.03 -3.68 -4.85
C LEU A 133 -16.30 -5.18 -4.63
N ALA A 134 -17.36 -5.53 -3.90
CA ALA A 134 -17.77 -6.93 -3.72
C ALA A 134 -18.00 -7.67 -5.06
N LYS A 135 -18.34 -6.94 -6.12
CA LYS A 135 -18.54 -7.50 -7.47
C LYS A 135 -17.24 -7.93 -8.15
N ILE A 136 -16.10 -7.37 -7.74
CA ILE A 136 -14.78 -7.70 -8.28
C ILE A 136 -14.33 -9.09 -7.82
N ARG A 137 -14.89 -9.58 -6.70
CA ARG A 137 -14.53 -10.85 -6.05
C ARG A 137 -15.14 -12.09 -6.72
N GLN A 138 -15.96 -11.93 -7.76
CA GLN A 138 -16.76 -13.00 -8.38
C GLN A 138 -16.34 -13.39 -9.80
N ASN A 139 -15.25 -12.83 -10.33
CA ASN A 139 -14.68 -13.21 -11.63
C ASN A 139 -13.33 -13.89 -11.46
#